data_AF-A0A1H6X1Z1-F1
#
_entry.id   AF-A0A1H6X1Z1-F1
#
_cell.length_a   1.000
_cell.length_b   1.000
_cell.length_c   1.000
_cell.angle_alpha   90.00
_cell.angle_beta   90.00
_cell.angle_gamma   90.00
#
_symmetry.space_group_name_H-M   'P 1'
#
loop_
_entity.id
_entity.type
_entity.pdbx_description
1 polymer ?
#
loop_
_entity_poly.entity_id
_entity_poly.type
_entity_poly.pdbx_seq_one_letter_code
_entity_poly.pdbx_strand_id
1 'polypeptide(L)'
;MTDQIMTDEPPETVEYQLRTADESSVATDGGTTVSSDTVDGETDAVDATLDALESDGLSGYNYAYLDEHTKREVRRSMLKAVAIPGHQVPYASRPMPLARGWGTGGIQASLSILGPDDRFKVIDQGADESVNAANIRRLAENTAEIETTTDTTDADLIQTRHRIPEEVLTDDQILVLQVPITDALRKVDPSDAANRRRHAHKNYGKMWVHLYENVVEWGEINISSRYPTMVGGRYLMDPSPIPRWDVPKLDDADNLFVFAAGREARIYAVPPHTDVEPLAFSDREFTVERFGGQSCHACGSTDTYLVEVSEEAGDTDRETNNTDREFETRYACNDSSFCAKRRENPELPKDHHLDRGGVDWGPKTASETTGSRKTAAGKTKSPGGEAE
;
A
#
# COMPACT_ATOMS: atom_id res chain seq x y z
N MET A 1 -22.61 -42.06 -49.90
CA MET A 1 -23.44 -41.07 -50.63
C MET A 1 -23.98 -40.12 -49.58
N THR A 2 -23.44 -38.92 -49.37
CA THR A 2 -22.62 -38.08 -50.26
C THR A 2 -21.81 -37.12 -49.37
N ASP A 3 -20.53 -36.96 -49.70
CA ASP A 3 -19.62 -35.93 -49.18
C ASP A 3 -20.14 -34.51 -49.47
N GLN A 4 -19.96 -33.58 -48.53
CA GLN A 4 -19.78 -32.18 -48.88
C GLN A 4 -18.60 -31.58 -48.12
N ILE A 5 -17.66 -31.13 -48.94
CA ILE A 5 -16.37 -30.52 -48.65
C ILE A 5 -16.59 -29.08 -48.19
N MET A 6 -15.99 -28.70 -47.06
CA MET A 6 -15.82 -27.30 -46.67
C MET A 6 -14.58 -26.74 -47.38
N THR A 7 -14.77 -25.69 -48.17
CA THR A 7 -13.68 -24.87 -48.73
C THR A 7 -13.59 -23.57 -47.92
N ASP A 8 -12.46 -23.35 -47.27
CA ASP A 8 -12.04 -22.07 -46.68
C ASP A 8 -11.65 -21.08 -47.78
N GLU A 9 -12.33 -19.92 -47.84
CA GLU A 9 -11.86 -18.73 -48.55
C GLU A 9 -11.31 -17.71 -47.52
N PRO A 10 -10.14 -17.09 -47.76
CA PRO A 10 -9.57 -16.08 -46.86
C PRO A 10 -10.26 -14.71 -47.05
N PRO A 11 -10.33 -13.85 -46.01
CA PRO A 11 -10.98 -12.55 -46.12
C PRO A 11 -10.16 -11.54 -46.93
N GLU A 12 -10.86 -10.76 -47.75
CA GLU A 12 -10.32 -9.69 -48.60
C GLU A 12 -9.63 -8.58 -47.80
N THR A 13 -8.50 -8.11 -48.33
CA THR A 13 -7.75 -6.93 -47.89
C THR A 13 -8.52 -5.64 -48.19
N VAL A 14 -8.84 -4.86 -47.17
CA VAL A 14 -9.41 -3.51 -47.31
C VAL A 14 -8.28 -2.49 -47.44
N GLU A 15 -8.09 -1.95 -48.65
CA GLU A 15 -7.25 -0.76 -48.87
C GLU A 15 -7.96 0.50 -48.35
N TYR A 16 -7.31 1.23 -47.44
CA TYR A 16 -7.76 2.57 -47.03
C TYR A 16 -7.14 3.61 -47.96
N GLN A 17 -7.96 4.18 -48.85
CA GLN A 17 -7.61 5.39 -49.61
C GLN A 17 -7.70 6.63 -48.71
N LEU A 18 -6.56 7.27 -48.45
CA LEU A 18 -6.49 8.57 -47.80
C LEU A 18 -7.04 9.65 -48.75
N ARG A 19 -8.18 10.24 -48.38
CA ARG A 19 -8.71 11.45 -49.01
C ARG A 19 -7.91 12.67 -48.52
N THR A 20 -7.39 13.45 -49.46
CA THR A 20 -6.89 14.81 -49.24
C THR A 20 -8.05 15.73 -48.86
N ALA A 21 -7.87 16.51 -47.79
CA ALA A 21 -8.75 17.60 -47.41
C ALA A 21 -7.98 18.92 -47.52
N ASP A 22 -8.62 19.85 -48.21
CA ASP A 22 -8.18 21.18 -48.59
C ASP A 22 -8.13 22.15 -47.39
N GLU A 23 -7.35 23.21 -47.55
CA GLU A 23 -6.93 24.18 -46.54
C GLU A 23 -8.08 25.07 -46.02
N SER A 24 -8.14 25.30 -44.70
CA SER A 24 -8.40 26.63 -44.09
C SER A 24 -8.55 26.56 -42.56
N SER A 25 -7.52 26.99 -41.82
CA SER A 25 -7.64 27.90 -40.65
C SER A 25 -6.29 28.10 -39.93
N VAL A 26 -5.67 29.23 -40.27
CA VAL A 26 -4.85 30.17 -39.47
C VAL A 26 -4.34 29.72 -38.08
N ALA A 27 -3.04 29.38 -38.05
CA ALA A 27 -1.95 29.79 -37.16
C ALA A 27 -2.20 30.29 -35.72
N THR A 28 -1.57 29.60 -34.76
CA THR A 28 -0.53 30.18 -33.89
C THR A 28 0.65 29.20 -33.80
N ASP A 29 1.77 29.60 -34.39
CA ASP A 29 2.99 28.83 -34.61
C ASP A 29 3.87 28.82 -33.34
N GLY A 30 4.29 27.63 -32.91
CA GLY A 30 5.23 27.39 -31.82
C GLY A 30 6.44 26.59 -32.32
N GLY A 31 6.89 26.84 -33.56
CA GLY A 31 8.03 26.18 -34.17
C GLY A 31 9.37 26.80 -33.72
N THR A 32 10.20 26.00 -33.05
CA THR A 32 11.62 26.28 -32.87
C THR A 32 12.32 26.25 -34.23
N THR A 33 12.92 27.38 -34.62
CA THR A 33 13.78 27.46 -35.81
C THR A 33 15.11 26.76 -35.53
N VAL A 34 15.39 25.68 -36.26
CA VAL A 34 16.73 25.07 -36.29
C VAL A 34 17.57 25.82 -37.33
N SER A 35 18.55 26.59 -36.85
CA SER A 35 19.58 27.18 -37.70
C SER A 35 20.80 26.28 -37.68
N SER A 36 21.20 25.78 -38.85
CA SER A 36 22.46 25.10 -39.06
C SER A 36 23.57 26.13 -39.25
N ASP A 37 24.50 26.25 -38.30
CA ASP A 37 25.94 26.45 -38.56
C ASP A 37 26.76 26.55 -37.26
N THR A 38 28.01 26.07 -37.35
CA THR A 38 29.16 26.11 -36.40
C THR A 38 29.27 25.01 -35.33
N VAL A 39 30.47 24.42 -35.27
CA VAL A 39 30.84 23.12 -34.66
C VAL A 39 31.55 23.27 -33.30
N ASP A 40 31.55 24.46 -32.69
CA ASP A 40 32.27 24.71 -31.42
C ASP A 40 31.35 25.16 -30.25
N GLY A 41 30.01 25.07 -30.38
CA GLY A 41 29.04 25.55 -29.39
C GLY A 41 28.06 24.50 -28.85
N GLU A 42 28.28 23.22 -29.16
CA GLU A 42 27.32 22.14 -28.90
C GLU A 42 27.24 21.75 -27.41
N THR A 43 28.30 21.96 -26.63
CA THR A 43 28.32 21.72 -25.18
C THR A 43 27.65 22.84 -24.38
N ASP A 44 27.92 24.11 -24.75
CA ASP A 44 27.35 25.28 -24.06
C ASP A 44 25.82 25.37 -24.24
N ALA A 45 25.31 24.89 -25.38
CA ALA A 45 23.87 24.83 -25.64
C ALA A 45 23.17 23.74 -24.82
N VAL A 46 23.83 22.61 -24.58
CA VAL A 46 23.28 21.51 -23.77
C VAL A 46 23.33 21.88 -22.29
N ASP A 47 24.45 22.44 -21.83
CA ASP A 47 24.60 22.92 -20.46
C ASP A 47 23.63 24.07 -20.14
N ALA A 48 23.45 25.03 -21.07
CA ALA A 48 22.45 26.08 -20.90
C ALA A 48 21.00 25.56 -20.94
N THR A 49 20.73 24.46 -21.66
CA THR A 49 19.41 23.81 -21.66
C THR A 49 19.18 23.05 -20.35
N LEU A 50 20.21 22.42 -19.80
CA LEU A 50 20.18 21.78 -18.48
C LEU A 50 20.01 22.81 -17.36
N ASP A 51 20.75 23.92 -17.39
CA ASP A 51 20.63 25.03 -16.45
C ASP A 51 19.24 25.71 -16.50
N ALA A 52 18.63 25.79 -17.70
CA ALA A 52 17.26 26.26 -17.87
C ALA A 52 16.22 25.27 -17.32
N LEU A 53 16.49 23.96 -17.39
CA LEU A 53 15.67 22.91 -16.76
C LEU A 53 15.85 22.85 -15.24
N GLU A 54 17.01 23.26 -14.73
CA GLU A 54 17.34 23.30 -13.31
C GLU A 54 16.85 24.58 -12.60
N SER A 55 16.74 25.71 -13.31
CA SER A 55 16.34 27.01 -12.75
C SER A 55 14.84 27.33 -12.83
N ASP A 56 14.09 26.64 -13.69
CA ASP A 56 12.63 26.63 -13.64
C ASP A 56 12.18 25.51 -12.69
N GLY A 57 12.00 25.83 -11.41
CA GLY A 57 11.15 25.01 -10.55
C GLY A 57 9.79 24.90 -11.22
N LEU A 58 9.50 23.73 -11.81
CA LEU A 58 8.36 23.38 -12.67
C LEU A 58 7.32 24.50 -12.89
N SER A 59 7.72 25.54 -13.65
CA SER A 59 6.84 26.65 -13.98
C SER A 59 5.74 26.12 -14.91
N GLY A 60 4.53 25.90 -14.36
CA GLY A 60 3.37 25.44 -15.14
C GLY A 60 2.53 24.31 -14.58
N TYR A 61 2.94 23.64 -13.49
CA TYR A 61 2.06 22.69 -12.78
C TYR A 61 1.29 23.38 -11.64
N ASN A 62 0.10 22.87 -11.33
CA ASN A 62 -0.61 23.30 -10.12
C ASN A 62 0.11 22.78 -8.87
N TYR A 63 -0.08 23.44 -7.73
CA TYR A 63 0.43 22.96 -6.44
C TYR A 63 0.10 21.47 -6.25
N ALA A 64 1.07 20.65 -5.83
CA ALA A 64 0.94 19.21 -5.69
C ALA A 64 0.44 18.50 -6.98
N TYR A 65 0.88 18.99 -8.15
CA TYR A 65 0.67 18.43 -9.50
C TYR A 65 -0.78 18.47 -10.03
N LEU A 66 -1.77 18.05 -9.25
CA LEU A 66 -3.15 17.84 -9.67
C LEU A 66 -3.91 19.15 -9.82
N ASP A 67 -4.79 19.25 -10.82
CA ASP A 67 -5.73 20.36 -10.93
C ASP A 67 -6.76 20.38 -9.78
N GLU A 68 -7.33 21.55 -9.50
CA GLU A 68 -8.27 21.75 -8.39
C GLU A 68 -9.59 20.96 -8.55
N HIS A 69 -10.01 20.65 -9.78
CA HIS A 69 -11.21 19.84 -9.99
C HIS A 69 -10.97 18.39 -9.58
N THR A 70 -9.80 17.85 -9.90
CA THR A 70 -9.35 16.52 -9.51
C THR A 70 -9.17 16.44 -8.00
N LYS A 71 -8.47 17.39 -7.37
CA LYS A 71 -8.35 17.43 -5.89
C LYS A 71 -9.72 17.48 -5.20
N ARG A 72 -10.61 18.35 -5.68
CA ARG A 72 -11.97 18.48 -5.13
C ARG A 72 -12.79 17.19 -5.27
N GLU A 73 -12.59 16.44 -6.35
CA GLU A 73 -13.23 15.15 -6.54
C GLU A 73 -12.71 14.12 -5.53
N VAL A 74 -11.38 14.00 -5.41
CA VAL A 74 -10.73 13.05 -4.51
C VAL A 74 -11.12 13.34 -3.06
N ARG A 75 -11.08 14.61 -2.64
CA ARG A 75 -11.50 15.07 -1.31
C ARG A 75 -12.96 14.70 -0.99
N ARG A 76 -13.89 14.87 -1.94
CA ARG A 76 -15.29 14.46 -1.73
C ARG A 76 -15.43 12.95 -1.59
N SER A 77 -14.66 12.19 -2.36
CA SER A 77 -14.66 10.73 -2.30
C SER A 77 -14.07 10.24 -0.97
N MET A 78 -13.02 10.88 -0.46
CA MET A 78 -12.48 10.64 0.89
C MET A 78 -13.50 10.96 1.99
N LEU A 79 -14.16 12.12 1.95
CA LEU A 79 -15.19 12.46 2.94
C LEU A 79 -16.31 11.41 3.00
N LYS A 80 -16.72 10.88 1.84
CA LYS A 80 -17.68 9.76 1.79
C LYS A 80 -17.12 8.47 2.35
N ALA A 81 -15.84 8.19 2.09
CA ALA A 81 -15.16 7.00 2.61
C ALA A 81 -15.05 7.04 4.14
N VAL A 82 -14.73 8.20 4.71
CA VAL A 82 -14.72 8.44 6.16
C VAL A 82 -16.12 8.25 6.75
N ALA A 83 -17.15 8.81 6.11
CA ALA A 83 -18.53 8.69 6.57
C ALA A 83 -19.13 7.28 6.42
N ILE A 84 -18.49 6.39 5.64
CA ILE A 84 -18.95 5.01 5.41
C ILE A 84 -17.73 4.07 5.55
N PRO A 85 -17.24 3.82 6.78
CA PRO A 85 -15.98 3.11 7.02
C PRO A 85 -15.92 1.75 6.31
N GLY A 86 -14.80 1.48 5.63
CA GLY A 86 -14.59 0.26 4.85
C GLY A 86 -15.35 0.16 3.52
N HIS A 87 -16.21 1.13 3.17
CA HIS A 87 -16.92 1.12 1.88
C HIS A 87 -16.06 1.68 0.74
N GLN A 88 -15.98 0.93 -0.36
CA GLN A 88 -15.24 1.28 -1.57
C GLN A 88 -15.98 2.36 -2.39
N VAL A 89 -15.68 3.64 -2.14
CA VAL A 89 -16.25 4.78 -2.85
C VAL A 89 -15.62 4.91 -4.23
N PRO A 90 -16.40 4.89 -5.33
CA PRO A 90 -15.89 5.17 -6.66
C PRO A 90 -15.50 6.64 -6.82
N TYR A 91 -14.37 6.89 -7.49
CA TYR A 91 -13.88 8.24 -7.78
C TYR A 91 -13.36 8.33 -9.23
N ALA A 92 -13.18 9.52 -9.76
CA ALA A 92 -12.70 9.76 -11.11
C ALA A 92 -11.15 9.81 -11.18
N SER A 93 -10.51 8.65 -11.04
CA SER A 93 -9.04 8.55 -11.13
C SER A 93 -8.49 9.11 -12.45
N ARG A 94 -7.38 9.84 -12.35
CA ARG A 94 -6.62 10.38 -13.48
C ARG A 94 -5.35 9.58 -13.76
N PRO A 95 -4.84 9.59 -15.00
CA PRO A 95 -3.47 9.18 -15.30
C PRO A 95 -2.47 10.02 -14.49
N MET A 96 -1.41 9.39 -14.02
CA MET A 96 -0.34 10.02 -13.24
C MET A 96 1.00 9.85 -13.98
N PRO A 97 2.04 10.66 -13.71
CA PRO A 97 3.34 10.62 -14.39
C PRO A 97 4.21 9.46 -13.89
N LEU A 98 3.59 8.31 -13.62
CA LEU A 98 4.20 7.07 -13.13
C LEU A 98 3.52 5.89 -13.82
N ALA A 99 4.25 4.80 -14.00
CA ALA A 99 3.70 3.59 -14.61
C ALA A 99 2.45 3.11 -13.84
N ARG A 100 1.43 2.63 -14.57
CA ARG A 100 0.21 2.11 -13.96
C ARG A 100 0.56 0.97 -12.99
N GLY A 101 -0.06 0.98 -11.80
CA GLY A 101 0.19 -0.01 -10.76
C GLY A 101 1.24 0.41 -9.72
N TRP A 102 1.96 1.51 -9.95
CA TRP A 102 2.95 2.07 -9.02
C TRP A 102 2.31 3.06 -8.05
N GLY A 103 1.16 2.67 -7.46
CA GLY A 103 0.58 3.45 -6.36
C GLY A 103 -0.18 4.72 -6.74
N THR A 104 -0.59 4.88 -8.00
CA THR A 104 -1.23 6.13 -8.50
C THR A 104 -2.47 6.59 -7.72
N GLY A 105 -3.19 5.67 -7.05
CA GLY A 105 -4.29 6.03 -6.16
C GLY A 105 -3.82 6.73 -4.89
N GLY A 106 -2.80 6.16 -4.23
CA GLY A 106 -2.19 6.77 -3.04
C GLY A 106 -1.61 8.14 -3.35
N ILE A 107 -0.95 8.30 -4.50
CA ILE A 107 -0.40 9.60 -4.92
C ILE A 107 -1.51 10.61 -5.14
N GLN A 108 -2.59 10.25 -5.83
CA GLN A 108 -3.72 11.15 -6.02
C GLN A 108 -4.37 11.55 -4.70
N ALA A 109 -4.48 10.60 -3.77
CA ALA A 109 -4.98 10.84 -2.43
C ALA A 109 -4.09 11.82 -1.67
N SER A 110 -2.81 11.50 -1.48
CA SER A 110 -1.87 12.31 -0.73
C SER A 110 -1.75 13.73 -1.29
N LEU A 111 -1.48 13.87 -2.59
CA LEU A 111 -1.35 15.19 -3.23
C LEU A 111 -2.65 16.02 -3.23
N SER A 112 -3.80 15.37 -3.01
CA SER A 112 -5.08 16.09 -2.83
C SER A 112 -5.27 16.63 -1.43
N ILE A 113 -4.61 16.10 -0.39
CA ILE A 113 -4.80 16.53 1.00
C ILE A 113 -3.58 17.23 1.60
N LEU A 114 -2.42 17.07 0.98
CA LEU A 114 -1.16 17.71 1.35
C LEU A 114 -1.29 19.24 1.37
N GLY A 115 -1.06 19.83 2.53
CA GLY A 115 -0.92 21.26 2.79
C GLY A 115 0.53 21.75 2.60
N PRO A 116 0.74 23.07 2.52
CA PRO A 116 2.08 23.68 2.32
C PRO A 116 2.97 23.60 3.56
N ASP A 117 2.39 23.46 4.74
CA ASP A 117 3.11 23.37 6.02
C ASP A 117 3.27 21.91 6.49
N ASP A 118 2.77 20.93 5.72
CA ASP A 118 2.83 19.51 6.07
C ASP A 118 4.23 18.94 5.82
N ARG A 119 4.67 18.06 6.72
CA ARG A 119 5.85 17.21 6.57
C ARG A 119 5.44 15.87 5.98
N PHE A 120 5.92 15.57 4.78
CA PHE A 120 5.50 14.39 4.02
C PHE A 120 6.51 13.23 4.14
N LYS A 121 6.04 12.07 4.60
CA LYS A 121 6.81 10.82 4.63
C LYS A 121 6.26 9.84 3.61
N VAL A 122 7.15 9.13 2.91
CA VAL A 122 6.76 8.07 1.97
C VAL A 122 7.60 6.83 2.19
N ILE A 123 6.95 5.68 2.31
CA ILE A 123 7.60 4.37 2.46
C ILE A 123 7.05 3.35 1.45
N ASP A 124 7.91 2.45 0.98
CA ASP A 124 7.53 1.23 0.23
C ASP A 124 8.27 0.05 0.84
N GLN A 125 7.55 -1.02 1.19
CA GLN A 125 8.09 -2.14 1.96
C GLN A 125 8.77 -1.70 3.27
N GLY A 126 8.23 -0.68 3.94
CA GLY A 126 8.79 -0.15 5.19
C GLY A 126 10.06 0.69 5.05
N ALA A 127 10.55 0.89 3.82
CA ALA A 127 11.75 1.66 3.54
C ALA A 127 11.45 2.99 2.84
N ASP A 128 12.04 4.06 3.37
CA ASP A 128 12.00 5.40 2.79
C ASP A 128 12.82 5.47 1.49
N GLU A 129 13.95 4.77 1.40
CA GLU A 129 14.90 4.87 0.28
C GLU A 129 14.60 3.92 -0.90
N SER A 130 13.43 3.28 -0.90
CA SER A 130 13.00 2.51 -2.06
C SER A 130 12.80 3.42 -3.29
N VAL A 131 13.05 2.89 -4.49
CA VAL A 131 12.92 3.65 -5.75
C VAL A 131 11.54 4.29 -5.89
N ASN A 132 10.48 3.56 -5.53
CA ASN A 132 9.11 4.07 -5.62
C ASN A 132 8.86 5.19 -4.60
N ALA A 133 9.26 5.00 -3.34
CA ALA A 133 9.09 6.02 -2.30
C ALA A 133 9.87 7.31 -2.61
N ALA A 134 11.13 7.17 -3.03
CA ALA A 134 11.97 8.29 -3.44
C ALA A 134 11.36 9.07 -4.61
N ASN A 135 10.83 8.38 -5.64
CA ASN A 135 10.20 9.04 -6.78
C ASN A 135 8.91 9.80 -6.39
N ILE A 136 8.13 9.26 -5.46
CA ILE A 136 6.91 9.91 -4.97
C ILE A 136 7.26 11.15 -4.13
N ARG A 137 8.27 11.06 -3.25
CA ARG A 137 8.76 12.23 -2.49
C ARG A 137 9.24 13.32 -3.44
N ARG A 138 10.10 12.99 -4.40
CA ARG A 138 10.60 13.94 -5.41
C ARG A 138 9.48 14.61 -6.20
N LEU A 139 8.42 13.86 -6.55
CA LEU A 139 7.26 14.46 -7.21
C LEU A 139 6.57 15.49 -6.30
N ALA A 140 6.39 15.18 -5.02
CA ALA A 140 5.80 16.10 -4.05
C ALA A 140 6.70 17.33 -3.82
N GLU A 141 7.99 17.14 -3.56
CA GLU A 141 8.98 18.20 -3.38
C GLU A 141 8.98 19.15 -4.60
N ASN A 142 9.06 18.60 -5.81
CA ASN A 142 9.15 19.39 -7.04
C ASN A 142 7.84 20.12 -7.41
N THR A 143 6.70 19.72 -6.88
CA THR A 143 5.39 20.29 -7.28
C THR A 143 4.64 20.98 -6.15
N ALA A 144 5.09 20.82 -4.92
CA ALA A 144 4.46 21.38 -3.72
C ALA A 144 5.45 22.12 -2.81
N GLU A 145 6.77 22.04 -3.05
CA GLU A 145 7.80 22.69 -2.22
C GLU A 145 7.65 22.39 -0.72
N ILE A 146 7.22 21.17 -0.39
CA ILE A 146 6.98 20.70 0.98
C ILE A 146 8.27 20.19 1.64
N GLU A 147 8.26 20.14 2.98
CA GLU A 147 9.29 19.45 3.73
C GLU A 147 9.03 17.93 3.70
N THR A 148 10.06 17.13 3.45
CA THR A 148 9.97 15.67 3.60
C THR A 148 10.71 15.19 4.84
N THR A 149 10.26 14.06 5.39
CA THR A 149 10.91 13.43 6.54
C THR A 149 10.96 11.92 6.38
N THR A 150 12.01 11.31 6.95
CA THR A 150 12.10 9.86 7.15
C THR A 150 11.67 9.44 8.55
N ASP A 151 11.44 10.38 9.45
CA ASP A 151 10.98 10.11 10.81
C ASP A 151 9.45 10.02 10.84
N THR A 152 8.91 8.90 11.33
CA THR A 152 7.47 8.67 11.44
C THR A 152 6.79 9.66 12.39
N THR A 153 7.41 10.00 13.52
CA THR A 153 6.80 10.85 14.55
C THR A 153 6.75 12.33 14.15
N ASP A 154 7.48 12.65 13.09
CA ASP A 154 7.68 14.00 12.58
C ASP A 154 6.81 14.31 11.35
N ALA A 155 6.10 13.31 10.80
CA ALA A 155 5.32 13.44 9.58
C ALA A 155 3.86 13.79 9.85
N ASP A 156 3.26 14.71 9.11
CA ASP A 156 1.81 14.99 9.17
C ASP A 156 1.03 14.05 8.23
N LEU A 157 1.64 13.74 7.07
CA LEU A 157 1.07 12.86 6.07
C LEU A 157 2.06 11.76 5.71
N ILE A 158 1.63 10.50 5.86
CA ILE A 158 2.43 9.32 5.53
C ILE A 158 1.79 8.59 4.37
N GLN A 159 2.47 8.50 3.23
CA GLN A 159 2.06 7.61 2.15
C GLN A 159 2.85 6.30 2.20
N THR A 160 2.14 5.17 2.23
CA THR A 160 2.78 3.86 2.36
C THR A 160 2.31 2.85 1.33
N ARG A 161 3.23 1.92 1.01
CA ARG A 161 2.94 0.68 0.31
C ARG A 161 3.41 -0.52 1.14
N HIS A 162 2.44 -1.39 1.45
CA HIS A 162 2.60 -2.71 2.09
C HIS A 162 3.01 -2.72 3.56
N ARG A 163 3.15 -1.57 4.23
CA ARG A 163 3.47 -1.54 5.67
C ARG A 163 2.72 -0.44 6.40
N ILE A 164 2.48 -0.64 7.69
CA ILE A 164 2.17 0.43 8.64
C ILE A 164 3.40 0.60 9.53
N PRO A 165 3.87 1.83 9.82
CA PRO A 165 5.03 2.07 10.69
C PRO A 165 4.94 1.31 12.03
N GLU A 166 6.09 1.01 12.61
CA GLU A 166 6.15 0.37 13.92
C GLU A 166 5.87 1.35 15.05
N GLU A 167 6.19 2.62 14.86
CA GLU A 167 5.85 3.70 15.78
C GLU A 167 4.34 3.97 15.76
N VAL A 168 3.78 4.28 16.93
CA VAL A 168 2.35 4.63 17.06
C VAL A 168 2.08 5.92 16.29
N LEU A 169 0.91 6.03 15.66
CA LEU A 169 0.51 7.25 14.97
C LEU A 169 -0.44 8.08 15.84
N THR A 170 -0.38 9.40 15.71
CA THR A 170 -1.22 10.35 16.47
C THR A 170 -2.48 10.76 15.71
N ASP A 171 -3.37 11.48 16.39
CA ASP A 171 -4.60 12.05 15.82
C ASP A 171 -4.35 13.18 14.80
N ASP A 172 -3.17 13.81 14.84
CA ASP A 172 -2.73 14.79 13.85
C ASP A 172 -2.26 14.15 12.53
N GLN A 173 -1.98 12.83 12.52
CA GLN A 173 -1.40 12.14 11.37
C GLN A 173 -2.45 11.49 10.47
N ILE A 174 -2.21 11.54 9.16
CA ILE A 174 -2.98 10.80 8.15
C ILE A 174 -2.07 9.79 7.45
N LEU A 175 -2.51 8.53 7.40
CA LEU A 175 -1.78 7.47 6.70
C LEU A 175 -2.55 7.00 5.44
N VAL A 176 -1.93 7.18 4.27
CA VAL A 176 -2.47 6.84 2.95
C VAL A 176 -1.84 5.55 2.42
N LEU A 177 -2.62 4.47 2.35
CA LEU A 177 -2.19 3.18 1.83
C LEU A 177 -2.46 3.03 0.33
N GLN A 178 -1.43 2.59 -0.39
CA GLN A 178 -1.53 2.22 -1.81
C GLN A 178 -2.21 0.86 -1.98
N VAL A 179 -3.31 0.84 -2.76
CA VAL A 179 -4.13 -0.35 -2.95
C VAL A 179 -4.09 -0.82 -4.41
N PRO A 180 -3.62 -2.05 -4.69
CA PRO A 180 -3.66 -2.60 -6.05
C PRO A 180 -5.02 -3.19 -6.42
N ILE A 181 -5.72 -3.78 -5.45
CA ILE A 181 -7.04 -4.42 -5.59
C ILE A 181 -7.84 -4.11 -4.32
N THR A 182 -9.05 -3.58 -4.46
CA THR A 182 -9.81 -2.95 -3.36
C THR A 182 -10.76 -3.89 -2.64
N ASP A 183 -11.18 -4.94 -3.34
CA ASP A 183 -12.25 -5.81 -2.89
C ASP A 183 -11.69 -7.10 -2.31
N ALA A 184 -11.88 -7.31 -1.01
CA ALA A 184 -11.50 -8.54 -0.32
C ALA A 184 -12.17 -9.78 -0.94
N LEU A 185 -13.36 -9.63 -1.52
CA LEU A 185 -14.08 -10.72 -2.19
C LEU A 185 -13.48 -11.09 -3.56
N ARG A 186 -12.55 -10.30 -4.12
CA ARG A 186 -11.98 -10.56 -5.45
C ARG A 186 -11.31 -11.93 -5.56
N LYS A 187 -10.73 -12.43 -4.46
CA LYS A 187 -10.11 -13.77 -4.39
C LYS A 187 -11.14 -14.91 -4.56
N VAL A 188 -12.39 -14.69 -4.12
CA VAL A 188 -13.44 -15.73 -4.08
C VAL A 188 -14.50 -15.56 -5.18
N ASP A 189 -14.60 -14.37 -5.75
CA ASP A 189 -15.47 -14.08 -6.88
C ASP A 189 -14.91 -12.92 -7.71
N PRO A 190 -14.54 -13.14 -8.98
CA PRO A 190 -13.96 -12.11 -9.82
C PRO A 190 -14.99 -11.05 -10.26
N SER A 191 -16.30 -11.27 -10.08
CA SER A 191 -17.35 -10.37 -10.57
C SER A 191 -17.56 -9.15 -9.66
N ASP A 192 -17.16 -7.97 -10.15
CA ASP A 192 -17.34 -6.69 -9.44
C ASP A 192 -18.82 -6.41 -9.13
N ALA A 193 -19.70 -6.64 -10.11
CA ALA A 193 -21.14 -6.43 -9.95
C ALA A 193 -21.74 -7.35 -8.86
N ALA A 194 -21.31 -8.62 -8.82
CA ALA A 194 -21.76 -9.55 -7.80
C ALA A 194 -21.26 -9.15 -6.41
N ASN A 195 -20.00 -8.72 -6.29
CA ASN A 195 -19.42 -8.32 -5.02
C ASN A 195 -20.01 -7.02 -4.48
N ARG A 196 -20.29 -6.03 -5.35
CA ARG A 196 -21.04 -4.82 -4.97
C ARG A 196 -22.40 -5.16 -4.36
N ARG A 197 -23.13 -6.12 -4.94
CA ARG A 197 -24.40 -6.60 -4.37
C ARG A 197 -24.20 -7.30 -3.01
N ARG A 198 -23.10 -8.03 -2.84
CA ARG A 198 -22.74 -8.66 -1.54
C ARG A 198 -22.44 -7.62 -0.47
N HIS A 199 -21.64 -6.59 -0.77
CA HIS A 199 -21.39 -5.49 0.15
C HIS A 199 -22.69 -4.77 0.56
N ALA A 200 -23.56 -4.48 -0.42
CA ALA A 200 -24.86 -3.86 -0.17
C ALA A 200 -25.71 -4.68 0.81
N HIS A 201 -25.70 -6.02 0.69
CA HIS A 201 -26.49 -6.92 1.53
C HIS A 201 -25.75 -7.47 2.77
N LYS A 202 -24.51 -7.05 3.05
CA LYS A 202 -23.64 -7.67 4.08
C LYS A 202 -23.50 -9.19 3.91
N ASN A 203 -23.52 -9.69 2.66
CA ASN A 203 -23.46 -11.11 2.36
C ASN A 203 -22.01 -11.55 2.08
N TYR A 204 -21.27 -11.82 3.15
CA TYR A 204 -19.86 -12.24 3.10
C TYR A 204 -19.65 -13.75 3.27
N GLY A 205 -20.71 -14.56 3.15
CA GLY A 205 -20.64 -16.01 3.37
C GLY A 205 -19.61 -16.71 2.48
N LYS A 206 -19.41 -16.25 1.24
CA LYS A 206 -18.36 -16.78 0.35
C LYS A 206 -16.95 -16.64 0.93
N MET A 207 -16.65 -15.53 1.61
CA MET A 207 -15.35 -15.34 2.25
C MET A 207 -15.18 -16.34 3.40
N TRP A 208 -16.21 -16.51 4.23
CA TRP A 208 -16.18 -17.50 5.31
C TRP A 208 -15.97 -18.93 4.82
N VAL A 209 -16.62 -19.33 3.72
CA VAL A 209 -16.39 -20.64 3.09
C VAL A 209 -14.93 -20.78 2.65
N HIS A 210 -14.38 -19.76 2.00
CA HIS A 210 -12.98 -19.77 1.58
C HIS A 210 -11.99 -19.89 2.75
N LEU A 211 -12.21 -19.16 3.84
CA LEU A 211 -11.39 -19.28 5.05
C LEU A 211 -11.50 -20.69 5.67
N TYR A 212 -12.68 -21.30 5.63
CA TYR A 212 -12.88 -22.66 6.14
C TYR A 212 -12.16 -23.70 5.26
N GLU A 213 -12.21 -23.55 3.93
CA GLU A 213 -11.47 -24.39 2.98
C GLU A 213 -9.96 -24.36 3.26
N ASN A 214 -9.40 -23.17 3.56
CA ASN A 214 -8.00 -23.04 3.95
C ASN A 214 -7.69 -23.85 5.22
N VAL A 215 -8.54 -23.74 6.26
CA VAL A 215 -8.36 -24.47 7.52
C VAL A 215 -8.42 -25.99 7.30
N VAL A 216 -9.31 -26.46 6.42
CA VAL A 216 -9.42 -27.90 6.09
C VAL A 216 -8.20 -28.39 5.32
N GLU A 217 -7.69 -27.61 4.37
CA GLU A 217 -6.59 -28.01 3.50
C GLU A 217 -5.22 -27.90 4.20
N TRP A 218 -4.98 -26.79 4.92
CA TRP A 218 -3.67 -26.44 5.48
C TRP A 218 -3.60 -26.49 7.00
N GLY A 219 -4.73 -26.69 7.69
CA GLY A 219 -4.81 -26.64 9.15
C GLY A 219 -4.82 -25.22 9.74
N GLU A 220 -4.67 -24.20 8.89
CA GLU A 220 -4.65 -22.77 9.21
C GLU A 220 -5.20 -21.94 8.04
N ILE A 221 -5.43 -20.65 8.29
CA ILE A 221 -5.82 -19.70 7.24
C ILE A 221 -4.56 -19.26 6.48
N ASN A 222 -4.40 -19.72 5.24
CA ASN A 222 -3.23 -19.45 4.40
C ASN A 222 -3.36 -18.13 3.63
N ILE A 223 -3.49 -17.02 4.36
CA ILE A 223 -3.53 -15.66 3.81
C ILE A 223 -2.48 -14.82 4.54
N SER A 224 -1.33 -14.57 3.92
CA SER A 224 -0.20 -13.86 4.55
C SER A 224 -0.31 -12.32 4.48
N SER A 225 -1.04 -11.79 3.50
CA SER A 225 -1.26 -10.35 3.33
C SER A 225 -2.66 -10.08 2.79
N ARG A 226 -3.09 -8.82 2.88
CA ARG A 226 -4.45 -8.39 2.47
C ARG A 226 -5.52 -9.21 3.19
N TYR A 227 -5.31 -9.39 4.49
CA TYR A 227 -6.16 -10.27 5.28
C TYR A 227 -7.57 -9.67 5.36
N PRO A 228 -8.62 -10.42 4.99
CA PRO A 228 -9.99 -9.91 4.98
C PRO A 228 -10.42 -9.45 6.38
N THR A 229 -10.83 -8.19 6.49
CA THR A 229 -11.04 -7.52 7.77
C THR A 229 -12.40 -6.83 7.81
N MET A 230 -13.14 -6.98 8.91
CA MET A 230 -14.43 -6.34 9.13
C MET A 230 -14.21 -4.96 9.75
N VAL A 231 -14.78 -3.91 9.15
CA VAL A 231 -14.69 -2.53 9.64
C VAL A 231 -16.06 -2.06 10.14
N GLY A 232 -16.08 -1.48 11.34
CA GLY A 232 -17.29 -0.96 11.99
C GLY A 232 -18.40 -1.99 12.10
N GLY A 233 -18.04 -3.27 12.26
CA GLY A 233 -18.97 -4.40 12.26
C GLY A 233 -19.81 -4.54 10.97
N ARG A 234 -19.49 -3.86 9.86
CA ARG A 234 -20.37 -3.75 8.68
C ARG A 234 -19.73 -4.06 7.35
N TYR A 235 -18.59 -3.46 7.01
CA TYR A 235 -17.98 -3.62 5.69
C TYR A 235 -16.79 -4.58 5.77
N LEU A 236 -16.80 -5.61 4.91
CA LEU A 236 -15.61 -6.41 4.66
C LEU A 236 -14.67 -5.57 3.79
N MET A 237 -13.44 -5.39 4.25
CA MET A 237 -12.44 -4.52 3.65
C MET A 237 -11.16 -5.31 3.33
N ASP A 238 -10.50 -4.92 2.23
CA ASP A 238 -9.11 -5.29 1.96
C ASP A 238 -8.20 -4.23 2.61
N PRO A 239 -7.33 -4.58 3.58
CA PRO A 239 -6.51 -3.60 4.29
C PRO A 239 -5.27 -3.17 3.47
N SER A 240 -5.31 -3.27 2.14
CA SER A 240 -4.15 -3.21 1.25
C SER A 240 -3.16 -4.37 1.50
N PRO A 241 -2.08 -4.50 0.70
CA PRO A 241 -1.10 -5.58 0.86
C PRO A 241 -0.17 -5.44 2.06
N ILE A 242 -0.70 -4.99 3.19
CA ILE A 242 -0.02 -5.10 4.48
C ILE A 242 0.02 -6.57 4.94
N PRO A 243 1.09 -6.99 5.66
CA PRO A 243 1.14 -8.30 6.31
C PRO A 243 0.08 -8.41 7.40
N ARG A 244 -0.25 -9.64 7.83
CA ARG A 244 -1.14 -9.85 8.99
C ARG A 244 -0.63 -9.13 10.23
N TRP A 245 0.69 -9.05 10.40
CA TRP A 245 1.35 -8.27 11.43
C TRP A 245 0.80 -6.86 11.61
N ASP A 246 0.54 -6.14 10.51
CA ASP A 246 0.10 -4.75 10.59
C ASP A 246 -1.41 -4.60 10.74
N VAL A 247 -2.22 -5.65 10.49
CA VAL A 247 -3.69 -5.57 10.54
C VAL A 247 -4.22 -5.10 11.90
N PRO A 248 -3.70 -5.57 13.06
CA PRO A 248 -4.15 -5.08 14.36
C PRO A 248 -3.88 -3.59 14.60
N LYS A 249 -2.96 -2.95 13.88
CA LYS A 249 -2.69 -1.50 14.00
C LYS A 249 -3.84 -0.64 13.46
N LEU A 250 -4.78 -1.24 12.73
CA LEU A 250 -5.95 -0.54 12.18
C LEU A 250 -7.10 -0.42 13.21
N ASP A 251 -7.06 -1.20 14.29
CA ASP A 251 -8.13 -1.25 15.29
C ASP A 251 -7.95 -0.15 16.34
N ASP A 252 -9.02 0.62 16.59
CA ASP A 252 -9.07 1.71 17.58
C ASP A 252 -7.86 2.68 17.57
N ALA A 253 -7.30 2.94 16.38
CA ALA A 253 -6.18 3.86 16.22
C ALA A 253 -6.63 5.33 16.36
N ASP A 254 -5.71 6.19 16.81
CA ASP A 254 -5.94 7.64 16.91
C ASP A 254 -5.93 8.32 15.53
N ASN A 255 -5.17 7.79 14.58
CA ASN A 255 -4.95 8.39 13.26
C ASN A 255 -6.02 8.02 12.23
N LEU A 256 -6.11 8.79 11.14
CA LEU A 256 -6.95 8.44 9.99
C LEU A 256 -6.20 7.54 9.00
N PHE A 257 -6.82 6.42 8.60
CA PHE A 257 -6.34 5.60 7.48
C PHE A 257 -7.16 5.84 6.21
N VAL A 258 -6.47 6.17 5.12
CA VAL A 258 -7.06 6.29 3.78
C VAL A 258 -6.45 5.24 2.86
N PHE A 259 -7.30 4.52 2.13
CA PHE A 259 -6.90 3.47 1.21
C PHE A 259 -7.29 3.88 -0.21
N ALA A 260 -6.33 3.93 -1.13
CA ALA A 260 -6.57 4.49 -2.45
C ALA A 260 -6.04 3.61 -3.59
N ALA A 261 -6.95 3.23 -4.49
CA ALA A 261 -6.66 2.45 -5.69
C ALA A 261 -6.94 3.25 -6.95
N GLY A 262 -5.89 3.66 -7.66
CA GLY A 262 -6.00 4.42 -8.91
C GLY A 262 -6.58 3.56 -10.04
N ARG A 263 -6.02 2.36 -10.24
CA ARG A 263 -6.43 1.45 -11.32
C ARG A 263 -7.88 1.00 -11.18
N GLU A 264 -8.34 0.74 -9.96
CA GLU A 264 -9.73 0.32 -9.70
C GLU A 264 -10.68 1.50 -9.44
N ALA A 265 -10.12 2.72 -9.40
CA ALA A 265 -10.84 3.97 -9.19
C ALA A 265 -11.73 3.89 -7.94
N ARG A 266 -11.15 3.48 -6.81
CA ARG A 266 -11.80 3.44 -5.49
C ARG A 266 -10.96 4.09 -4.41
N ILE A 267 -11.63 4.74 -3.47
CA ILE A 267 -11.09 5.22 -2.20
C ILE A 267 -11.97 4.69 -1.07
N TYR A 268 -11.37 4.27 0.03
CA TYR A 268 -12.06 3.86 1.25
C TYR A 268 -11.21 4.29 2.46
N ALA A 269 -11.79 4.25 3.65
CA ALA A 269 -11.12 4.76 4.85
C ALA A 269 -11.53 3.97 6.10
N VAL A 270 -10.67 4.05 7.11
CA VAL A 270 -10.96 3.70 8.49
C VAL A 270 -10.71 4.98 9.31
N PRO A 271 -11.77 5.64 9.81
CA PRO A 271 -11.63 6.79 10.70
C PRO A 271 -10.96 6.41 12.03
N PRO A 272 -10.44 7.41 12.78
CA PRO A 272 -10.03 7.20 14.16
C PRO A 272 -11.09 6.49 15.00
N HIS A 273 -10.66 5.70 15.97
CA HIS A 273 -11.52 5.01 16.93
C HIS A 273 -12.62 4.15 16.29
N THR A 274 -12.25 3.41 15.24
CA THR A 274 -13.15 2.49 14.54
C THR A 274 -12.76 1.05 14.84
N ASP A 275 -13.76 0.21 15.18
CA ASP A 275 -13.55 -1.23 15.34
C ASP A 275 -13.11 -1.87 14.00
N VAL A 276 -11.97 -2.56 14.02
CA VAL A 276 -11.39 -3.26 12.88
C VAL A 276 -10.97 -4.67 13.28
N GLU A 277 -11.76 -5.65 12.86
CA GLU A 277 -11.60 -7.05 13.28
C GLU A 277 -11.20 -7.95 12.09
N PRO A 278 -10.00 -8.57 12.09
CA PRO A 278 -9.67 -9.57 11.08
C PRO A 278 -10.63 -10.76 11.18
N LEU A 279 -11.11 -11.27 10.04
CA LEU A 279 -12.02 -12.42 10.05
C LEU A 279 -11.35 -13.65 10.66
N ALA A 280 -11.93 -14.18 11.73
CA ALA A 280 -11.47 -15.38 12.43
C ALA A 280 -12.66 -16.24 12.85
N PHE A 281 -12.45 -17.54 13.02
CA PHE A 281 -13.47 -18.42 13.59
C PHE A 281 -13.34 -18.43 15.12
N SER A 282 -14.43 -18.71 15.83
CA SER A 282 -14.40 -18.77 17.30
C SER A 282 -13.45 -19.84 17.86
N ASP A 283 -13.14 -20.88 17.07
CA ASP A 283 -12.22 -21.96 17.40
C ASP A 283 -10.85 -21.80 16.73
N ARG A 284 -10.65 -20.75 15.91
CA ARG A 284 -9.41 -20.44 15.20
C ARG A 284 -9.14 -18.94 15.24
N GLU A 285 -8.34 -18.54 16.21
CA GLU A 285 -7.92 -17.15 16.40
C GLU A 285 -7.08 -16.64 15.21
N PHE A 286 -7.17 -15.35 14.95
CA PHE A 286 -6.26 -14.67 14.02
C PHE A 286 -4.82 -14.73 14.54
N THR A 287 -3.88 -15.04 13.66
CA THR A 287 -2.46 -15.10 13.98
C THR A 287 -1.66 -14.24 13.03
N VAL A 288 -0.59 -13.64 13.55
CA VAL A 288 0.38 -12.88 12.77
C VAL A 288 1.64 -13.69 12.50
N GLU A 289 2.52 -13.16 11.68
CA GLU A 289 3.83 -13.74 11.39
C GLU A 289 4.64 -13.98 12.68
N ARG A 290 5.36 -15.10 12.73
CA ARG A 290 6.21 -15.49 13.87
C ARG A 290 7.64 -15.68 13.38
N PHE A 291 8.57 -14.95 13.97
CA PHE A 291 9.99 -15.00 13.60
C PHE A 291 10.80 -15.83 14.59
N GLY A 292 10.38 -17.06 14.91
CA GLY A 292 10.89 -17.89 16.03
C GLY A 292 12.33 -17.63 16.52
N GLY A 293 12.46 -16.89 17.62
CA GLY A 293 13.74 -16.56 18.27
C GLY A 293 14.69 -15.64 17.48
N GLN A 294 14.27 -15.18 16.30
CA GLN A 294 15.02 -14.25 15.48
C GLN A 294 14.88 -12.84 16.04
N SER A 295 15.94 -12.07 15.86
CA SER A 295 15.98 -10.63 16.14
C SER A 295 16.53 -9.92 14.91
N CYS A 296 16.23 -8.63 14.79
CA CYS A 296 16.90 -7.81 13.81
C CYS A 296 18.42 -7.82 14.07
N HIS A 297 19.21 -8.20 13.08
CA HIS A 297 20.68 -8.23 13.21
C HIS A 297 21.29 -6.84 13.47
N ALA A 298 20.58 -5.76 13.10
CA ALA A 298 21.07 -4.39 13.20
C ALA A 298 20.76 -3.73 14.55
N CYS A 299 19.53 -3.86 15.07
CA CYS A 299 19.10 -3.21 16.31
C CYS A 299 18.68 -4.18 17.44
N GLY A 300 18.66 -5.49 17.19
CA GLY A 300 18.25 -6.51 18.17
C GLY A 300 16.75 -6.65 18.41
N SER A 301 15.91 -5.88 17.70
CA SER A 301 14.45 -5.90 17.87
C SER A 301 13.83 -7.28 17.64
N THR A 302 12.91 -7.68 18.51
CA THR A 302 12.13 -8.94 18.43
C THR A 302 10.62 -8.71 18.33
N ASP A 303 10.18 -7.46 18.38
CA ASP A 303 8.79 -6.99 18.43
C ASP A 303 8.41 -6.13 17.20
N THR A 304 9.17 -6.23 16.11
CA THR A 304 8.92 -5.56 14.83
C THR A 304 8.75 -6.58 13.72
N TYR A 305 8.09 -6.21 12.62
CA TYR A 305 8.05 -7.05 11.45
C TYR A 305 9.46 -7.21 10.87
N LEU A 306 9.93 -8.46 10.77
CA LEU A 306 11.23 -8.78 10.21
C LEU A 306 11.11 -9.26 8.76
N VAL A 307 12.15 -8.98 7.99
CA VAL A 307 12.37 -9.55 6.66
C VAL A 307 13.65 -10.36 6.64
N GLU A 308 13.65 -11.39 5.80
CA GLU A 308 14.83 -12.18 5.51
C GLU A 308 15.71 -11.44 4.49
N VAL A 309 16.99 -11.32 4.79
CA VAL A 309 18.02 -10.73 3.93
C VAL A 309 19.08 -11.80 3.70
N SER A 310 19.29 -12.17 2.43
CA SER A 310 20.38 -13.07 2.05
C SER A 310 21.59 -12.23 1.65
N GLU A 311 22.70 -12.38 2.38
CA GLU A 311 23.97 -11.72 2.07
C GLU A 311 24.98 -12.77 1.59
N GLU A 312 25.87 -12.40 0.66
CA GLU A 312 27.03 -13.24 0.37
C GLU A 312 27.90 -13.31 1.64
N ALA A 313 28.20 -14.51 2.12
CA ALA A 313 29.14 -14.70 3.21
C ALA A 313 30.48 -14.04 2.80
N GLY A 314 31.00 -13.16 3.66
CA GLY A 314 32.15 -12.33 3.35
C GLY A 314 33.33 -13.16 2.83
N ASP A 315 34.01 -12.61 1.83
CA ASP A 315 35.23 -13.11 1.16
C ASP A 315 36.29 -13.56 2.19
N THR A 316 36.21 -14.81 2.66
CA THR A 316 37.29 -15.49 3.37
C THR A 316 38.08 -16.31 2.37
N ASP A 317 39.29 -15.83 2.10
CA ASP A 317 40.36 -16.42 1.30
C ASP A 317 40.26 -16.32 -0.23
N ARG A 318 40.72 -15.16 -0.73
CA ARG A 318 41.31 -14.97 -2.08
C ARG A 318 42.45 -15.95 -2.44
N GLU A 319 42.81 -16.90 -1.59
CA GLU A 319 43.83 -17.93 -1.82
C GLU A 319 43.27 -19.26 -2.30
N THR A 320 41.96 -19.49 -2.20
CA THR A 320 41.33 -20.69 -2.78
C THR A 320 40.36 -20.29 -3.87
N ASN A 321 40.58 -20.76 -5.10
CA ASN A 321 39.66 -20.65 -6.23
C ASN A 321 38.36 -21.46 -6.00
N ASN A 322 37.75 -21.34 -4.82
CA ASN A 322 36.49 -21.98 -4.50
C ASN A 322 35.36 -21.01 -4.87
N THR A 323 34.59 -21.35 -5.91
CA THR A 323 33.48 -20.53 -6.41
C THR A 323 32.16 -20.81 -5.69
N ASP A 324 32.18 -21.60 -4.62
CA ASP A 324 31.01 -21.85 -3.78
C ASP A 324 30.78 -20.63 -2.87
N ARG A 325 30.00 -19.66 -3.38
CA ARG A 325 29.52 -18.52 -2.60
C ARG A 325 28.44 -18.99 -1.65
N GLU A 326 28.79 -19.12 -0.38
CA GLU A 326 27.81 -19.41 0.68
C GLU A 326 27.01 -18.13 0.96
N PHE A 327 25.68 -18.22 0.96
CA PHE A 327 24.81 -17.11 1.35
C PHE A 327 24.41 -17.28 2.81
N GLU A 328 24.58 -16.24 3.63
CA GLU A 328 24.07 -16.21 4.99
C GLU A 328 22.71 -15.51 5.02
N THR A 329 21.72 -16.15 5.62
CA THR A 329 20.41 -15.54 5.89
C THR A 329 20.46 -14.78 7.22
N ARG A 330 20.09 -13.50 7.18
CA ARG A 330 19.90 -12.63 8.36
C ARG A 330 18.49 -12.08 8.40
N TYR A 331 18.03 -11.69 9.58
CA TYR A 331 16.75 -11.00 9.74
C TYR A 331 16.98 -9.52 10.03
N ALA A 332 16.16 -8.65 9.45
CA ALA A 332 16.22 -7.22 9.67
C ALA A 332 14.82 -6.63 9.88
N CYS A 333 14.70 -5.58 10.70
CA CYS A 333 13.50 -4.77 10.76
C CYS A 333 13.15 -4.28 9.36
N ASN A 334 11.89 -4.46 8.98
CA ASN A 334 11.43 -3.95 7.70
C ASN A 334 11.11 -2.45 7.73
N ASP A 335 10.72 -1.91 8.90
CA ASP A 335 10.65 -0.46 9.11
C ASP A 335 12.07 0.08 9.36
N SER A 336 12.65 0.74 8.36
CA SER A 336 14.02 1.23 8.42
C SER A 336 14.19 2.42 9.36
N SER A 337 13.17 3.27 9.48
CA SER A 337 13.22 4.48 10.30
C SER A 337 13.26 4.12 11.79
N PHE A 338 12.34 3.27 12.22
CA PHE A 338 12.31 2.82 13.61
C PHE A 338 13.53 1.96 13.97
N CYS A 339 14.01 1.15 13.01
CA CYS A 339 15.26 0.41 13.18
C CYS A 339 16.45 1.34 13.46
N ALA A 340 16.57 2.44 12.72
CA ALA A 340 17.65 3.42 12.93
C ALA A 340 17.59 4.02 14.34
N LYS A 341 16.41 4.45 14.80
CA LYS A 341 16.22 4.94 16.17
C LYS A 341 16.60 3.89 17.23
N ARG A 342 16.24 2.62 17.01
CA ARG A 342 16.60 1.53 17.92
C ARG A 342 18.05 1.09 17.87
N ARG A 343 18.80 1.39 16.82
CA ARG A 343 20.26 1.20 16.84
C ARG A 343 20.94 2.15 17.83
N GLU A 344 20.37 3.33 18.03
CA GLU A 344 20.84 4.33 19.00
C GLU A 344 20.25 4.07 20.40
N ASN A 345 18.98 3.66 20.46
CA ASN A 345 18.28 3.33 21.70
C ASN A 345 17.50 2.00 21.57
N PRO A 346 18.12 0.84 21.85
CA PRO A 346 17.53 -0.49 21.63
C PRO A 346 16.18 -0.73 22.32
N GLU A 347 15.96 -0.10 23.47
CA GLU A 347 14.75 -0.25 24.28
C GLU A 347 13.68 0.81 23.96
N LEU A 348 13.85 1.59 22.88
CA LEU A 348 12.91 2.64 22.52
C LEU A 348 11.51 2.03 22.27
N PRO A 349 10.50 2.42 23.07
CA PRO A 349 9.16 1.90 22.89
C PRO A 349 8.49 2.56 21.68
N LYS A 350 7.51 1.88 21.09
CA LYS A 350 6.82 2.34 19.87
C LYS A 350 6.02 3.63 20.09
N ASP A 351 5.61 3.90 21.33
CA ASP A 351 4.87 5.07 21.80
C ASP A 351 5.76 6.13 22.48
N HIS A 352 7.09 6.07 22.31
CA HIS A 352 8.05 6.96 22.98
C HIS A 352 7.82 8.47 22.80
N HIS A 353 7.08 8.88 21.77
CA HIS A 353 6.77 10.29 21.47
C HIS A 353 5.44 10.75 22.07
N LEU A 354 4.68 9.83 22.68
CA LEU A 354 3.39 10.12 23.29
C LEU A 354 3.53 10.45 24.78
N ASP A 355 2.64 11.31 25.28
CA ASP A 355 2.52 11.60 26.72
C ASP A 355 1.91 10.43 27.53
N ARG A 356 1.42 9.39 26.83
CA ARG A 356 0.83 8.18 27.40
C ARG A 356 1.60 6.95 26.95
N GLY A 357 1.75 5.96 27.84
CA GLY A 357 2.40 4.70 27.53
C GLY A 357 1.44 3.52 27.50
N GLY A 358 1.87 2.42 26.88
CA GLY A 358 1.12 1.17 26.80
C GLY A 358 -0.01 1.21 25.79
N VAL A 359 0.14 1.99 24.72
CA VAL A 359 -0.83 2.04 23.61
C VAL A 359 -0.80 0.70 22.87
N ASP A 360 -1.98 0.12 22.61
CA ASP A 360 -2.08 -1.12 21.83
C ASP A 360 -1.79 -0.77 20.36
N TRP A 361 -0.67 -1.25 19.82
CA TRP A 361 -0.23 -0.94 18.46
C TRP A 361 0.44 -2.14 17.82
N GLY A 362 -0.36 -2.85 17.02
CA GLY A 362 0.09 -4.05 16.33
C GLY A 362 0.19 -5.26 17.27
N PRO A 363 0.95 -6.29 16.88
CA PRO A 363 0.96 -7.53 17.63
C PRO A 363 1.69 -7.35 18.96
N LYS A 364 1.09 -7.83 20.03
CA LYS A 364 1.76 -7.94 21.33
C LYS A 364 2.94 -8.86 21.17
N THR A 365 4.12 -8.38 21.58
CA THR A 365 5.30 -9.25 21.68
C THR A 365 4.94 -10.40 22.58
N ALA A 366 5.15 -11.64 22.13
CA ALA A 366 4.97 -12.78 23.00
C ALA A 366 5.93 -12.60 24.18
N SER A 367 5.41 -12.26 25.37
CA SER A 367 6.22 -12.33 26.57
C SER A 367 6.74 -13.77 26.67
N GLU A 368 8.05 -13.95 26.75
CA GLU A 368 8.60 -15.24 27.10
C GLU A 368 7.83 -15.77 28.32
N THR A 369 7.33 -17.00 28.20
CA THR A 369 6.44 -17.73 29.13
C THR A 369 4.94 -17.35 29.16
N THR A 370 4.14 -18.17 28.48
CA THR A 370 3.24 -19.09 29.18
C THR A 370 2.83 -20.26 28.28
N GLY A 371 3.56 -21.36 28.41
CA GLY A 371 2.97 -22.67 28.16
C GLY A 371 1.88 -22.90 29.20
N SER A 372 0.62 -22.65 28.85
CA SER A 372 -0.51 -23.19 29.60
C SER A 372 -1.44 -23.88 28.61
N ARG A 373 -1.33 -25.21 28.56
CA ARG A 373 -2.40 -26.08 28.12
C ARG A 373 -3.65 -25.70 28.92
N LYS A 374 -4.58 -24.98 28.30
CA LYS A 374 -5.97 -24.97 28.80
C LYS A 374 -6.56 -26.33 28.49
N THR A 375 -6.50 -27.20 29.48
CA THR A 375 -7.31 -28.41 29.57
C THR A 375 -8.79 -28.04 29.46
N ALA A 376 -9.49 -28.74 28.56
CA ALA A 376 -10.93 -28.67 28.41
C ALA A 376 -11.63 -28.92 29.75
N ALA A 377 -12.34 -27.91 30.27
CA ALA A 377 -13.34 -28.08 31.31
C ALA A 377 -14.72 -28.10 30.63
N GLY A 378 -15.32 -29.29 30.60
CA GLY A 378 -16.60 -29.55 29.98
C GLY A 378 -17.73 -28.73 30.62
N LYS A 379 -18.58 -28.16 29.77
CA LYS A 379 -19.93 -27.71 30.17
C LYS A 379 -20.79 -28.95 30.42
N THR A 380 -21.04 -29.23 31.69
CA THR A 380 -22.09 -30.14 32.14
C THR A 380 -23.45 -29.59 31.71
N LYS A 381 -24.18 -30.40 30.92
CA LYS A 381 -25.63 -30.26 30.70
C LYS A 381 -26.36 -30.39 32.03
N SER A 382 -27.24 -29.45 32.35
CA SER A 382 -28.31 -29.67 33.33
C SER A 382 -29.51 -30.32 32.61
N PRO A 383 -30.14 -31.37 33.17
CA PRO A 383 -31.35 -31.96 32.61
C PRO A 383 -32.58 -31.11 32.99
N GLY A 384 -33.60 -31.18 32.13
CA GLY A 384 -34.81 -30.38 32.23
C GLY A 384 -35.69 -30.68 33.46
N GLY A 385 -36.63 -29.76 33.67
CA GLY A 385 -37.81 -29.94 34.49
C GLY A 385 -38.95 -29.14 33.87
N GLU A 386 -39.92 -29.83 33.28
CA GLU A 386 -41.28 -29.34 33.08
C GLU A 386 -42.00 -29.35 34.45
N ALA A 387 -42.73 -28.28 34.77
CA ALA A 387 -44.02 -28.31 35.46
C ALA A 387 -44.63 -26.90 35.52
N GLU A 388 -45.87 -26.83 35.02
CA GLU A 388 -46.88 -25.73 35.01
C GLU A 388 -46.66 -24.48 34.15
#